data_AF-A0A7S2VZ60-F1
#
_entry.id   AF-A0A7S2VZ60-F1
#
_cell.length_a   1.000
_cell.length_b   1.000
_cell.length_c   1.000
_cell.angle_alpha   90.00
_cell.angle_beta   90.00
_cell.angle_gamma   90.00
#
_symmetry.space_group_name_H-M   'P 1'
#
loop_
_entity.id
_entity.type
_entity.pdbx_description
1 polymer ?
#
loop_
_entity_poly.entity_id
_entity_poly.type
_entity_poly.pdbx_seq_one_letter_code
_entity_poly.pdbx_strand_id
1 'polypeptide(L)'
;GSNQLCGNNNNGEARIRRDWERISNQEKNLFYEAVEISIDRGLYQPFIKFHADSATKVYAHETCAFALWHRLFLLAFENMLRSLEPRFVCITVPFWNVMENYNEQSSGRCES
;
A
#
# COMPACT_ATOMS: atom_id res chain seq x y z
N GLY A 1 -6.26 -6.32 2.05
CA GLY A 1 -4.93 -5.95 2.51
C GLY A 1 -5.16 -5.47 3.89
N SER A 2 -4.88 -6.34 4.86
CA SER A 2 -4.81 -6.13 6.31
C SER A 2 -4.68 -7.52 6.92
N ASN A 3 -3.54 -8.21 6.68
CA ASN A 3 -3.26 -9.65 6.97
C ASN A 3 -4.25 -10.31 7.95
N GLN A 4 -5.40 -10.68 7.38
CA GLN A 4 -6.71 -10.91 8.02
C GLN A 4 -6.78 -10.61 9.55
N LEU A 5 -6.54 -9.34 9.94
CA LEU A 5 -6.64 -8.79 11.31
C LEU A 5 -6.08 -9.69 12.45
N CYS A 6 -4.98 -10.42 12.22
CA CYS A 6 -4.11 -11.07 13.21
C CYS A 6 -4.74 -11.72 14.48
N GLY A 7 -5.00 -13.04 14.45
CA GLY A 7 -5.03 -13.94 15.63
C GLY A 7 -4.90 -15.42 15.22
N ASN A 8 -4.32 -16.39 15.94
CA ASN A 8 -3.49 -16.44 17.15
C ASN A 8 -2.17 -17.16 16.80
N ASN A 9 -1.04 -16.71 17.37
CA ASN A 9 0.26 -17.40 17.45
C ASN A 9 1.33 -17.17 16.38
N ASN A 10 1.09 -16.41 15.31
CA ASN A 10 2.19 -15.94 14.46
C ASN A 10 2.25 -14.42 14.54
N ASN A 11 3.31 -13.93 15.17
CA ASN A 11 3.58 -12.57 15.62
C ASN A 11 3.69 -11.53 14.48
N GLY A 12 2.72 -11.48 13.55
CA GLY A 12 2.72 -10.54 12.43
C GLY A 12 3.89 -10.67 11.45
N GLU A 13 4.61 -11.81 11.46
CA GLU A 13 5.93 -11.93 10.82
C GLU A 13 5.88 -11.96 9.27
N ALA A 14 4.85 -12.54 8.67
CA ALA A 14 4.72 -12.61 7.21
C ALA A 14 3.76 -11.54 6.67
N ARG A 15 4.28 -10.51 5.99
CA ARG A 15 3.49 -9.46 5.31
C ARG A 15 3.02 -9.93 3.94
N ILE A 16 1.71 -10.09 3.75
CA ILE A 16 1.13 -10.53 2.47
C ILE A 16 0.42 -9.33 1.82
N ARG A 17 0.96 -8.87 0.69
CA ARG A 17 0.29 -7.89 -0.15
C ARG A 17 -0.74 -8.62 -1.01
N ARG A 18 -1.97 -8.12 -1.00
CA ARG A 18 -3.12 -8.74 -1.66
C ARG A 18 -3.70 -7.79 -2.70
N ASP A 19 -4.30 -8.39 -3.72
CA ASP A 19 -5.07 -7.68 -4.73
C ASP A 19 -6.23 -6.91 -4.08
N TRP A 20 -6.38 -5.65 -4.47
CA TRP A 20 -7.45 -4.76 -4.03
C TRP A 20 -8.84 -5.33 -4.29
N GLU A 21 -9.03 -6.05 -5.38
CA GLU A 21 -10.35 -6.62 -5.70
C GLU A 21 -10.67 -7.85 -4.85
N ARG A 22 -9.65 -8.50 -4.29
CA ARG A 22 -9.80 -9.77 -3.57
C ARG A 22 -9.81 -9.62 -2.05
N ILE A 23 -9.93 -8.40 -1.54
CA ILE A 23 -9.89 -8.10 -0.10
C ILE A 23 -11.26 -7.62 0.39
N SER A 24 -11.59 -7.95 1.65
CA SER A 24 -12.93 -7.64 2.18
C SER A 24 -13.16 -6.14 2.37
N ASN A 25 -14.43 -5.72 2.42
CA ASN A 25 -14.78 -4.32 2.70
C ASN A 25 -14.25 -3.84 4.05
N GLN A 26 -14.15 -4.73 5.05
CA GLN A 26 -13.54 -4.40 6.34
C GLN A 26 -12.04 -4.08 6.19
N GLU A 27 -11.30 -4.87 5.42
CA GLU A 27 -9.88 -4.60 5.14
C GLU A 27 -9.70 -3.30 4.34
N LYS A 28 -10.60 -3.02 3.38
CA LYS A 28 -10.60 -1.78 2.60
C LYS A 28 -10.83 -0.56 3.50
N ASN A 29 -11.84 -0.62 4.37
CA ASN A 29 -12.15 0.46 5.32
C ASN A 29 -11.01 0.71 6.29
N LEU A 30 -10.39 -0.34 6.85
CA LEU A 30 -9.24 -0.18 7.73
C LEU A 30 -8.05 0.49 7.03
N PHE A 31 -7.81 0.14 5.77
CA PHE A 31 -6.77 0.78 4.97
C PHE A 31 -7.10 2.26 4.70
N TYR A 32 -8.34 2.59 4.37
CA TYR A 32 -8.79 3.98 4.19
C TYR A 32 -8.61 4.80 5.46
N GLU A 33 -9.09 4.30 6.60
CA GLU A 33 -8.94 4.99 7.90
C GLU A 33 -7.46 5.26 8.24
N ALA A 34 -6.57 4.30 7.99
CA ALA A 34 -5.13 4.49 8.22
C ALA A 34 -4.55 5.59 7.30
N VAL A 35 -4.94 5.62 6.03
CA VAL A 35 -4.50 6.66 5.09
C VAL A 35 -5.05 8.03 5.50
N GLU A 36 -6.32 8.13 5.83
CA GLU A 36 -6.95 9.37 6.31
C GLU A 36 -6.22 9.93 7.54
N ILE A 37 -5.99 9.08 8.55
CA ILE A 37 -5.24 9.48 9.75
C ILE A 37 -3.80 9.89 9.41
N SER A 38 -3.14 9.24 8.45
CA SER A 38 -1.81 9.64 8.02
C SER A 38 -1.80 11.03 7.38
N ILE A 39 -2.86 11.39 6.66
CA ILE A 39 -3.04 12.70 6.04
C ILE A 39 -3.30 13.76 7.12
N ASP A 40 -4.24 13.48 8.04
CA ASP A 40 -4.63 14.38 9.12
C ASP A 40 -3.46 14.70 10.05
N ARG A 41 -2.60 13.72 10.33
CA ARG A 41 -1.39 13.89 11.15
C ARG A 41 -0.20 14.51 10.40
N GLY A 42 -0.35 14.83 9.11
CA GLY A 42 0.72 15.42 8.31
C GLY A 42 1.83 14.44 7.91
N LEU A 43 1.62 13.12 8.08
CA LEU A 43 2.61 12.07 7.85
C LEU A 43 2.61 11.55 6.40
N TYR A 44 1.52 11.76 5.66
CA TYR A 44 1.41 11.39 4.25
C TYR A 44 2.22 12.34 3.33
N GLN A 45 2.19 13.63 3.63
CA GLN A 45 2.76 14.71 2.82
C GLN A 45 4.29 14.59 2.62
N PRO A 46 5.09 14.17 3.63
CA PRO A 46 6.50 13.87 3.44
C PRO A 46 6.77 12.81 2.35
N PHE A 47 5.93 11.78 2.22
CA PHE A 47 6.10 10.76 1.17
C PHE A 47 5.86 11.33 -0.22
N ILE A 48 4.83 12.17 -0.40
CA ILE A 48 4.59 12.88 -1.66
C ILE A 48 5.80 13.75 -2.01
N LYS A 49 6.24 14.59 -1.06
CA LYS A 49 7.36 15.52 -1.27
C LYS A 49 8.65 14.77 -1.58
N PHE A 50 8.93 13.70 -0.84
CA PHE A 50 10.12 12.89 -1.07
C PHE A 50 10.10 12.17 -2.42
N HIS A 51 8.95 11.72 -2.92
CA HIS A 51 8.87 11.15 -4.26
C HIS A 51 8.97 12.21 -5.36
N ALA A 52 8.46 13.42 -5.11
CA ALA A 52 8.44 14.52 -6.07
C ALA A 52 9.73 15.36 -6.11
N ASP A 53 10.58 15.24 -5.10
CA ASP A 53 11.86 15.95 -5.03
C ASP A 53 12.76 15.62 -6.24
N SER A 54 13.44 16.63 -6.77
CA SER A 54 14.19 16.49 -8.01
C SER A 54 15.41 15.57 -7.86
N ALA A 55 16.08 15.59 -6.71
CA ALA A 55 17.23 14.73 -6.47
C ALA A 55 16.78 13.27 -6.28
N THR A 56 15.72 13.03 -5.50
CA THR A 56 15.20 11.68 -5.28
C THR A 56 14.57 11.10 -6.55
N LYS A 57 13.93 11.92 -7.39
CA LYS A 57 13.36 11.49 -8.67
C LYS A 57 14.40 10.84 -9.57
N VAL A 58 15.62 11.40 -9.64
CA VAL A 58 16.73 10.80 -10.41
C VAL A 58 17.03 9.40 -9.89
N TYR A 59 17.17 9.22 -8.58
CA TYR A 59 17.40 7.88 -8.00
C TYR A 59 16.23 6.92 -8.23
N ALA A 60 15.00 7.42 -8.10
CA ALA A 60 13.78 6.64 -8.19
C ALA A 60 13.47 6.16 -9.62
N HIS A 61 13.75 6.97 -10.65
CA HIS A 61 13.29 6.73 -12.02
C HIS A 61 14.39 6.67 -13.07
N GLU A 62 15.54 7.30 -12.84
CA GLU A 62 16.59 7.50 -13.86
C GLU A 62 17.83 6.62 -13.62
N THR A 63 17.70 5.60 -12.79
CA THR A 63 18.76 4.62 -12.50
C THR A 63 18.25 3.18 -12.55
N CYS A 64 19.16 2.21 -12.54
CA CYS A 64 18.83 0.79 -12.38
C CYS A 64 18.18 0.46 -11.02
N ALA A 65 18.15 1.41 -10.08
CA ALA A 65 17.56 1.21 -8.76
C ALA A 65 16.03 1.33 -8.74
N PHE A 66 15.36 1.61 -9.87
CA PHE A 66 13.91 1.84 -9.95
C PHE A 66 13.09 0.87 -9.08
N ALA A 67 13.24 -0.43 -9.31
CA ALA A 67 12.46 -1.45 -8.60
C ALA A 67 12.79 -1.50 -7.10
N LEU A 68 14.05 -1.32 -6.74
CA LEU A 68 14.50 -1.35 -5.35
C LEU A 68 14.04 -0.12 -4.58
N TRP A 69 14.17 1.06 -5.19
CA TRP A 69 13.76 2.33 -4.61
C TRP A 69 12.26 2.34 -4.31
N HIS A 70 11.43 1.95 -5.28
CA HIS A 70 9.98 1.89 -5.09
C HIS A 70 9.57 0.80 -4.08
N ARG A 71 10.28 -0.34 -4.04
CA ARG A 71 10.05 -1.37 -3.01
C ARG A 71 10.31 -0.84 -1.61
N LEU A 72 11.40 -0.08 -1.42
CA LEU A 72 11.72 0.56 -0.13
C LEU A 72 10.71 1.66 0.22
N PHE A 73 10.30 2.48 -0.75
CA PHE A 73 9.30 3.52 -0.57
C PHE A 73 7.97 2.94 -0.07
N LEU A 74 7.48 1.88 -0.71
CA LEU A 74 6.24 1.19 -0.30
C LEU A 74 6.37 0.53 1.08
N LEU A 75 7.52 -0.05 1.40
CA LEU A 75 7.78 -0.63 2.72
C LEU A 75 7.78 0.43 3.82
N ALA A 76 8.41 1.58 3.56
CA ALA A 76 8.43 2.71 4.49
C ALA A 76 7.02 3.29 4.69
N PHE A 77 6.25 3.42 3.62
CA PHE A 77 4.86 3.87 3.67
C PHE A 77 3.99 2.90 4.49
N GLU A 78 4.11 1.60 4.24
CA GLU A 78 3.42 0.56 5.02
C GLU A 78 3.80 0.62 6.51
N ASN A 79 5.08 0.78 6.83
CA ASN A 79 5.55 0.89 8.21
C ASN A 79 4.99 2.14 8.91
N MET A 80 4.88 3.26 8.19
CA MET A 80 4.24 4.46 8.71
C MET A 80 2.76 4.20 9.03
N LEU A 81 1.99 3.59 8.12
CA LEU A 81 0.59 3.26 8.40
C LEU A 81 0.44 2.34 9.62
N ARG A 82 1.32 1.34 9.75
CA ARG A 82 1.31 0.39 10.89
C ARG A 82 1.71 1.03 12.21
N SER A 83 2.41 2.17 12.21
CA SER A 83 2.84 2.86 13.44
C SER A 83 1.81 3.86 13.98
N LEU A 84 0.77 4.18 13.20
CA LEU A 84 -0.21 5.20 13.57
C LEU A 84 -1.01 4.82 14.82
N GLU A 85 -1.51 3.58 14.88
CA GLU A 85 -2.35 3.06 15.97
C GLU A 85 -2.24 1.52 16.05
N PRO A 86 -2.47 0.91 17.24
CA PRO A 86 -2.40 -0.54 17.40
C PRO A 86 -3.28 -1.34 16.44
N ARG A 87 -4.47 -0.83 16.08
CA ARG A 87 -5.37 -1.49 15.12
C ARG A 87 -4.80 -1.61 13.69
N PHE A 88 -3.82 -0.78 13.34
CA PHE A 88 -3.19 -0.77 12.02
C PHE A 88 -1.97 -1.65 11.93
N VAL A 89 -1.54 -2.28 13.03
CA VAL A 89 -0.31 -3.08 13.10
C VAL A 89 -0.26 -4.22 12.08
N CYS A 90 -1.39 -4.63 11.51
CA CYS A 90 -1.47 -5.72 10.52
C CYS A 90 -1.81 -5.25 9.10
N ILE A 91 -1.85 -3.94 8.85
CA ILE A 91 -2.05 -3.40 7.50
C ILE A 91 -0.90 -3.83 6.59
N THR A 92 -1.26 -4.20 5.37
CA THR A 92 -0.35 -4.34 4.25
C THR A 92 -0.85 -3.49 3.10
N VAL A 93 0.07 -2.83 2.39
CA VAL A 93 -0.30 -1.99 1.24
C VAL A 93 -0.81 -2.92 0.13
N PRO A 94 -2.05 -2.78 -0.36
CA PRO A 94 -2.59 -3.62 -1.42
C PRO A 94 -1.92 -3.31 -2.77
N PHE A 95 -2.31 -4.05 -3.81
CA PHE A 95 -1.96 -3.75 -5.19
C PHE A 95 -3.21 -3.86 -6.08
N TRP A 96 -3.22 -3.16 -7.21
CA TRP A 96 -4.23 -3.32 -8.25
C TRP A 96 -3.65 -4.15 -9.37
N ASN A 97 -4.34 -5.23 -9.76
CA ASN A 97 -3.91 -6.08 -10.85
C ASN A 97 -4.33 -5.48 -12.20
N VAL A 98 -3.57 -4.48 -12.65
CA VAL A 98 -3.85 -3.75 -13.89
C VAL A 98 -3.94 -4.63 -15.14
N MET A 99 -3.25 -5.77 -15.17
CA MET A 99 -3.32 -6.71 -16.29
C MET A 99 -4.65 -7.48 -16.31
N GLU A 100 -5.11 -7.92 -15.14
CA GLU A 100 -6.42 -8.57 -15.00
C GLU A 100 -7.54 -7.58 -15.31
N ASN A 101 -7.48 -6.36 -14.75
CA ASN A 101 -8.46 -5.32 -15.04
C ASN A 101 -8.50 -4.93 -16.53
N TYR A 102 -7.33 -4.85 -17.19
CA TYR A 102 -7.27 -4.61 -18.63
C TYR A 102 -7.91 -5.76 -19.44
N ASN A 103 -7.66 -7.01 -19.06
CA ASN A 103 -8.26 -8.17 -19.72
C ASN A 103 -9.78 -8.20 -19.56
N GLU A 104 -10.30 -7.86 -18.38
CA GLU A 104 -11.74 -7.72 -18.14
C GLU A 104 -12.34 -6.61 -19.01
N GLN A 105 -11.68 -5.46 -19.08
CA GLN A 105 -12.11 -4.36 -19.95
C GLN A 105 -12.14 -4.75 -21.43
N SER A 106 -11.06 -5.35 -21.92
CA SER A 106 -10.95 -5.76 -23.33
C SER A 106 -11.92 -6.89 -23.70
N SER A 107 -12.37 -7.68 -22.73
CA SER A 107 -13.35 -8.76 -22.92
C SER A 107 -14.80 -8.33 -22.66
N GLY A 108 -15.05 -7.05 -22.35
CA GLY A 108 -16.40 -6.53 -22.10
C GLY A 108 -17.01 -6.98 -20.77
N ARG A 109 -16.18 -7.31 -19.77
CA ARG A 109 -16.58 -7.85 -18.47
C ARG A 109 -16.44 -6.87 -17.30
N CYS A 110 -16.25 -5.58 -17.56
CA CYS A 110 -16.27 -4.58 -16.49
C CYS A 110 -17.69 -4.42 -15.94
N GLU A 111 -17.90 -4.78 -14.67
CA GLU A 111 -19.10 -4.42 -13.90
C GLU A 111 -18.84 -3.09 -13.18
N SER A 112 -19.84 -2.20 -13.23
CA SER A 112 -19.81 -0.82 -12.69
C SER A 112 -19.80 -0.78 -11.16
#